data_AF-A0A6P0XGU5-F1
#
_entry.id   AF-A0A6P0XGU5-F1
#
_cell.length_a   1.000
_cell.length_b   1.000
_cell.length_c   1.000
_cell.angle_alpha   90.00
_cell.angle_beta   90.00
_cell.angle_gamma   90.00
#
_symmetry.space_group_name_H-M   'P 1'
#
loop_
_entity.id
_entity.type
_entity.pdbx_description
1 polymer ?
#
loop_
_entity_poly.entity_id
_entity_poly.type
_entity_poly.pdbx_seq_one_letter_code
_entity_poly.pdbx_strand_id
1 'polypeptide(L)'
;MDDLATALFCILYYHEKQDKSRSEAMRQAQYKLRNLTGDELCDHYKWQLENYFEQQQWGENKAEIMKNVRVRLDLLCREKLPFVSPHYWSGFISQGLS
;
A
#
# COMPACT_ATOMS: atom_id res chain seq x y z
N MET A 1 -0.29 7.00 -10.51
CA MET A 1 -0.15 5.76 -9.72
C MET A 1 -0.55 6.09 -8.30
N ASP A 2 -1.24 5.20 -7.60
CA ASP A 2 -1.64 5.49 -6.23
C ASP A 2 -0.47 5.15 -5.29
N ASP A 3 0.23 6.18 -4.82
CA ASP A 3 1.47 6.03 -4.03
C ASP A 3 1.24 5.22 -2.74
N LEU A 4 0.04 5.29 -2.15
CA LEU A 4 -0.32 4.50 -0.96
C LEU A 4 -0.46 3.02 -1.26
N ALA A 5 -1.23 2.67 -2.30
CA ALA A 5 -1.44 1.27 -2.69
C ALA A 5 -0.10 0.62 -3.10
N THR A 6 0.74 1.40 -3.78
CA THR A 6 2.08 0.98 -4.20
C THR A 6 3.01 0.80 -3.00
N ALA A 7 3.03 1.74 -2.05
CA ALA A 7 3.83 1.63 -0.83
C ALA A 7 3.41 0.40 0.01
N LEU A 8 2.10 0.20 0.19
CA LEU A 8 1.58 -0.94 0.93
C LEU A 8 1.88 -2.27 0.23
N PHE A 9 1.72 -2.31 -1.10
CA PHE A 9 2.11 -3.46 -1.91
C PHE A 9 3.60 -3.77 -1.76
N CYS A 10 4.48 -2.76 -1.80
CA CYS A 10 5.92 -2.94 -1.60
C CYS A 10 6.22 -3.54 -0.22
N ILE A 11 5.60 -3.03 0.85
CA ILE A 11 5.79 -3.57 2.21
C ILE A 11 5.41 -5.05 2.26
N LEU A 12 4.23 -5.41 1.74
CA LEU A 12 3.75 -6.79 1.69
C LEU A 12 4.66 -7.68 0.83
N TYR A 13 5.08 -7.18 -0.33
CA TYR A 13 5.95 -7.91 -1.25
C TYR A 13 7.32 -8.18 -0.64
N TYR A 14 7.94 -7.20 0.02
CA TYR A 14 9.22 -7.39 0.69
C TYR A 14 9.12 -8.38 1.84
N HIS A 15 8.01 -8.36 2.58
CA HIS A 15 7.76 -9.34 3.63
C HIS A 15 7.66 -10.77 3.08
N GLU A 16 6.87 -10.98 2.02
CA GLU A 16 6.70 -12.31 1.41
C GLU A 16 7.95 -12.79 0.66
N LYS A 17 8.73 -11.86 0.09
CA LYS A 17 9.96 -12.18 -0.66
C LYS A 17 11.07 -12.73 0.23
N GLN A 18 11.04 -12.49 1.54
CA GLN A 18 12.04 -13.06 2.44
C GLN A 18 12.00 -14.60 2.48
N ASP A 19 10.82 -15.18 2.28
CA ASP A 19 10.60 -16.62 2.42
C ASP A 19 10.25 -17.30 1.09
N LYS A 20 9.73 -16.55 0.10
CA LYS A 20 9.12 -17.12 -1.11
C LYS A 20 9.75 -16.66 -2.42
N SER A 21 9.48 -17.44 -3.48
CA SER A 21 9.87 -17.10 -4.85
C SER A 21 9.22 -15.79 -5.30
N ARG A 22 9.84 -15.11 -6.27
CA ARG A 22 9.38 -13.80 -6.76
C ARG A 22 7.90 -13.80 -7.18
N SER A 23 7.47 -14.83 -7.89
CA SER A 23 6.10 -14.96 -8.39
C SER A 23 5.10 -15.24 -7.26
N GLU A 24 5.49 -16.09 -6.31
CA GLU A 24 4.66 -16.44 -5.14
C GLU A 24 4.47 -15.22 -4.23
N ALA A 25 5.56 -14.51 -3.92
CA ALA A 25 5.55 -13.33 -3.08
C ALA A 25 4.69 -12.22 -3.69
N MET A 26 4.76 -12.07 -5.01
CA MET A 26 3.93 -11.13 -5.73
C MET A 26 2.45 -11.50 -5.63
N ARG A 27 2.09 -12.75 -5.92
CA ARG A 27 0.70 -13.21 -5.87
C ARG A 27 0.11 -13.12 -4.46
N GLN A 28 0.91 -13.43 -3.44
CA GLN A 28 0.53 -13.29 -2.03
C GLN A 28 0.36 -11.83 -1.62
N ALA A 29 1.27 -10.94 -2.03
CA ALA A 29 1.13 -9.51 -1.78
C ALA A 29 -0.14 -8.93 -2.44
N GLN A 30 -0.44 -9.34 -3.68
CA GLN A 30 -1.68 -8.95 -4.36
C GLN A 30 -2.93 -9.47 -3.62
N TYR A 31 -2.91 -10.74 -3.20
CA TYR A 31 -4.02 -11.34 -2.46
C TYR A 31 -4.26 -10.63 -1.12
N LYS A 32 -3.18 -10.38 -0.36
CA LYS A 32 -3.24 -9.66 0.92
C LYS A 32 -3.75 -8.24 0.72
N LEU A 33 -3.24 -7.51 -0.27
CA LEU A 33 -3.68 -6.14 -0.56
C LEU A 33 -5.17 -6.08 -0.91
N ARG A 34 -5.69 -7.05 -1.67
CA ARG A 34 -7.10 -7.11 -2.07
C ARG A 34 -8.05 -7.45 -0.91
N ASN A 35 -7.60 -8.31 0.00
CA ASN A 35 -8.39 -8.72 1.17
C ASN A 35 -8.15 -7.84 2.38
N LEU A 36 -7.24 -6.89 2.28
CA LEU A 36 -6.91 -5.97 3.36
C LEU A 36 -8.15 -5.15 3.70
N THR A 37 -8.55 -5.23 4.96
CA THR A 37 -9.67 -4.46 5.47
C THR A 37 -9.21 -3.08 5.94
N GLY A 38 -10.12 -2.11 5.97
CA GLY A 38 -9.84 -0.79 6.54
C GLY A 38 -9.38 -0.87 8.01
N ASP A 39 -9.91 -1.82 8.78
CA ASP A 39 -9.51 -2.08 10.16
C ASP A 39 -8.05 -2.56 10.25
N GLU A 40 -7.66 -3.59 9.48
CA GLU A 40 -6.27 -4.07 9.43
C GLU A 40 -5.30 -2.98 8.96
N LEU A 41 -5.72 -2.16 7.98
CA LEU A 41 -4.94 -1.02 7.52
C LEU A 41 -4.67 -0.05 8.66
N CYS A 42 -5.68 0.29 9.45
CA CYS A 42 -5.56 1.25 10.53
C CYS A 42 -4.72 0.70 11.70
N ASP A 43 -4.91 -0.57 12.05
CA ASP A 43 -4.27 -1.17 13.23
C ASP A 43 -2.80 -1.53 12.99
N HIS A 44 -2.47 -2.09 11.82
CA HIS A 44 -1.14 -2.63 11.56
C HIS A 44 -0.30 -1.77 10.61
N TYR A 45 -0.92 -1.17 9.59
CA TYR A 45 -0.18 -0.55 8.49
C TYR A 45 -0.11 0.96 8.56
N LYS A 46 -1.02 1.62 9.28
CA LYS A 46 -1.03 3.08 9.44
C LYS A 46 0.30 3.61 9.96
N TRP A 47 0.82 3.03 11.04
CA TRP A 47 2.09 3.46 11.61
C TRP A 47 3.29 3.12 10.72
N GLN A 48 3.26 1.96 10.05
CA GLN A 48 4.32 1.59 9.09
C GLN A 48 4.37 2.52 7.88
N LEU A 49 3.21 2.90 7.35
CA LEU A 49 3.09 3.85 6.25
C LEU A 49 3.53 5.24 6.69
N GLU A 50 3.07 5.73 7.84
CA GLU A 50 3.53 7.02 8.39
C GLU A 50 5.05 7.05 8.53
N ASN A 51 5.66 6.01 9.10
CA ASN A 51 7.11 5.91 9.22
C ASN A 51 7.82 5.81 7.86
N TYR A 52 7.26 5.07 6.89
CA TYR A 52 7.81 4.98 5.53
C TYR A 52 7.81 6.35 4.83
N PHE A 53 6.69 7.07 4.89
CA PHE A 53 6.59 8.43 4.34
C PHE A 53 7.43 9.45 5.11
N GLU A 54 7.65 9.24 6.40
CA GLU A 54 8.52 10.09 7.22
C GLU A 54 10.01 9.92 6.88
N GLN A 55 10.44 8.67 6.61
CA GLN A 55 11.80 8.35 6.17
C GLN A 55 12.08 8.79 4.74
N GLN A 56 11.05 8.92 3.91
CA GLN A 56 11.17 9.43 2.57
C GLN A 56 11.48 10.94 2.64
N GLN A 57 12.58 11.37 2.02
CA GLN A 57 12.97 12.79 1.97
C GLN A 57 12.06 13.54 1.00
N TRP A 58 10.87 13.88 1.46
CA TRP A 58 10.03 14.88 0.82
C TRP A 58 10.64 16.25 1.12
N GLY A 59 10.76 17.11 0.11
CA GLY A 59 11.31 18.46 0.25
C GLY A 59 10.47 19.37 1.17
N GLU A 60 10.52 20.68 0.97
CA GLU A 60 9.91 21.68 1.87
C GLU A 60 8.41 21.45 2.17
N ASN A 61 7.69 20.66 1.36
CA ASN A 61 6.27 20.33 1.53
C ASN A 61 5.98 19.03 2.32
N LYS A 62 6.95 18.43 3.02
CA LYS A 62 6.77 17.17 3.78
C LYS A 62 5.53 17.19 4.70
N ALA A 63 5.30 18.30 5.41
CA ALA A 63 4.18 18.42 6.36
C ALA A 63 2.80 18.34 5.66
N GLU A 64 2.67 18.99 4.52
CA GLU A 64 1.44 18.99 3.72
C GLU A 64 1.17 17.60 3.12
N ILE A 65 2.23 16.94 2.65
CA ILE A 65 2.16 15.59 2.10
C ILE A 65 1.77 14.59 3.18
N MET A 66 2.38 14.65 4.37
CA MET A 66 2.00 13.81 5.51
C MET A 66 0.55 14.05 5.93
N LYS A 67 0.08 15.30 5.93
CA LYS A 67 -1.32 15.62 6.23
C LYS A 67 -2.26 14.99 5.20
N ASN A 68 -1.95 15.09 3.91
CA ASN A 68 -2.74 14.48 2.85
C ASN A 68 -2.74 12.95 2.93
N VAL A 69 -1.58 12.35 3.21
CA VAL A 69 -1.44 10.90 3.45
C VAL A 69 -2.30 10.46 4.63
N ARG A 70 -2.26 11.17 5.76
CA ARG A 70 -3.08 10.87 6.95
C ARG A 70 -4.57 10.95 6.66
N VAL A 71 -5.01 11.99 5.96
CA VAL A 71 -6.42 12.14 5.57
C VAL A 71 -6.86 10.99 4.66
N ARG A 72 -6.03 10.61 3.68
CA ARG A 72 -6.31 9.48 2.80
C ARG A 72 -6.33 8.15 3.57
N LEU A 73 -5.39 7.94 4.50
CA LEU A 73 -5.37 6.75 5.37
C LEU A 73 -6.66 6.65 6.19
N ASP A 74 -7.10 7.75 6.80
CA ASP A 74 -8.35 7.77 7.58
C ASP A 74 -9.56 7.41 6.71
N LEU A 75 -9.57 7.91 5.47
CA LEU A 75 -10.64 7.63 4.50
C LEU A 75 -10.64 6.16 4.08
N LEU A 76 -9.46 5.59 3.81
CA LEU A 76 -9.31 4.16 3.47
C LEU A 76 -9.60 3.24 4.67
N CYS A 77 -9.31 3.66 5.90
CA CYS A 77 -9.68 2.90 7.10
C CYS A 77 -11.19 2.75 7.25
N ARG A 78 -11.98 3.70 6.74
CA ARG A 78 -13.45 3.64 6.78
C ARG A 78 -14.04 2.77 5.67
N GLU A 79 -13.23 2.41 4.67
CA GLU A 79 -13.67 1.52 3.59
C GLU A 79 -13.50 0.05 3.99
N LYS A 80 -14.50 -0.76 3.62
CA LYS A 80 -14.49 -2.20 3.95
C LYS A 80 -13.37 -2.95 3.22
N LEU A 81 -13.08 -2.56 1.98
CA LEU A 81 -12.00 -3.10 1.16
C LEU A 81 -11.38 -1.97 0.30
N PRO A 82 -10.48 -1.16 0.88
CA PRO A 82 -9.96 0.06 0.25
C PRO A 82 -9.29 -0.15 -1.11
N PHE A 83 -8.73 -1.34 -1.36
CA PHE A 83 -7.96 -1.65 -2.57
C PHE A 83 -8.62 -2.70 -3.47
N VAL A 84 -9.92 -2.96 -3.29
CA VAL A 84 -10.65 -3.93 -4.13
C VAL A 84 -10.81 -3.46 -5.57
N SER A 85 -10.78 -2.14 -5.80
CA SER A 85 -11.05 -1.56 -7.11
C SER A 85 -9.95 -1.88 -8.14
N PRO A 86 -10.30 -2.34 -9.36
CA PRO A 86 -9.37 -2.59 -10.46
C PRO A 86 -8.43 -1.42 -10.81
N HIS A 87 -8.83 -0.19 -10.48
CA HIS A 87 -8.07 1.02 -10.79
C HIS A 87 -6.69 1.03 -10.12
N TYR A 88 -6.57 0.49 -8.91
CA TYR A 88 -5.28 0.34 -8.20
C TYR A 88 -4.33 -0.64 -8.91
N TRP A 89 -4.88 -1.54 -9.72
CA TRP A 89 -4.15 -2.62 -10.38
C TRP A 89 -3.77 -2.28 -11.82
N SER A 90 -4.39 -1.27 -12.43
CA SER A 90 -4.18 -0.90 -13.83
C SER A 90 -2.69 -0.66 -14.16
N GLY A 91 -1.92 -0.08 -13.23
CA GLY A 91 -0.48 0.14 -13.37
C GLY A 91 0.37 -1.14 -13.27
N PHE A 92 -0.11 -2.16 -12.57
CA PHE A 92 0.55 -3.47 -12.48
C PHE A 92 0.19 -4.39 -13.66
N ILE A 93 -1.07 -4.33 -14.13
CA ILE A 93 -1.59 -5.13 -15.24
C ILE A 93 -0.96 -4.70 -16.58
N SER A 94 -0.71 -3.40 -16.77
CA SER A 94 -0.16 -2.86 -18.03
C SER A 94 1.35 -3.10 -18.20
N GLN A 95 2.08 -3.54 -17.17
CA GLN A 95 3.48 -3.97 -17.28
C GLN A 95 3.66 -5.46 -17.66
N GLY A 96 2.59 -6.16 -18.05
CA GLY A 96 2.72 -7.50 -18.65
C GLY A 96 3.11 -8.59 -17.64
N LEU A 97 2.47 -8.60 -16.47
CA LEU A 97 2.54 -9.72 -15.53
C LEU A 97 1.22 -10.50 -15.58
N SER A 98 1.03 -11.25 -16.67
CA SER A 98 0.03 -12.33 -16.79
C SER A 98 0.70 -13.67 -16.55
#